data_AF-A0A5B7UXK5-F1
#
_entry.id   AF-A0A5B7UXK5-F1
#
_cell.length_a   1.000
_cell.length_b   1.000
_cell.length_c   1.000
_cell.angle_alpha   90.00
_cell.angle_beta   90.00
_cell.angle_gamma   90.00
#
_symmetry.space_group_name_H-M   'P 1'
#
loop_
_entity.id
_entity.type
_entity.pdbx_description
1 polymer ?
#
loop_
_entity_poly.entity_id
_entity_poly.type
_entity_poly.pdbx_seq_one_letter_code
_entity_poly.pdbx_strand_id
1 'polypeptide(L)'
;MGALTTSAKNRRRALLASGIAVAAAGALAAAVLPATAATAETAPVATAEATGTRAALLVASLNGANEVPVPGGPAVGDKDGAALQFVRIKGDKVTVTATWRGTARPTALHIHQGGKGTNGGVKVDFTGLLARAEHRRVTGTVTVRDAALLKHLKTKPTAFYANLHTAQFPGGAVRGQLHQVTAGAARGFQASVVKGEQIYQCAKRPDGTYAFAQRDVRATLGGRIAHDFVAPNSGTPRWRAPDRSAVTGKLISKTPNGAKNIPELDLRAEQAGRHTGLLAHTVEILRLNTVGGVQPAGACRPGAIASVPYAADYVFVQR
;
A
#
# COMPACT_ATOMS: atom_id res chain seq x y z
N MET A 1 9.02 78.16 -34.12
CA MET A 1 7.81 78.22 -34.97
C MET A 1 7.52 76.81 -35.44
N GLY A 2 6.26 76.34 -35.42
CA GLY A 2 5.88 74.94 -35.70
C GLY A 2 6.25 73.98 -34.55
N ALA A 3 5.36 73.16 -33.95
CA ALA A 3 4.29 72.30 -34.46
C ALA A 3 4.82 71.12 -35.30
N LEU A 4 4.39 69.85 -35.21
CA LEU A 4 3.53 69.01 -34.34
C LEU A 4 3.06 67.87 -35.28
N THR A 5 2.77 66.67 -34.76
CA THR A 5 1.94 65.63 -35.45
C THR A 5 2.51 65.01 -36.77
N THR A 6 2.16 63.80 -37.27
CA THR A 6 1.24 62.73 -36.81
C THR A 6 1.65 61.34 -37.36
N SER A 7 0.96 60.27 -36.88
CA SER A 7 0.40 59.08 -37.59
C SER A 7 0.81 58.73 -39.04
N ALA A 8 0.76 57.47 -39.53
CA ALA A 8 0.02 56.29 -39.03
C ALA A 8 0.61 54.93 -39.51
N LYS A 9 0.05 53.81 -39.02
CA LYS A 9 0.17 52.45 -39.60
C LYS A 9 -0.61 52.40 -40.95
N ASN A 10 -0.47 51.42 -41.86
CA ASN A 10 -0.80 49.99 -41.66
C ASN A 10 -0.72 49.17 -42.98
N ARG A 11 -0.73 47.82 -42.91
CA ARG A 11 -1.02 46.82 -43.98
C ARG A 11 0.01 46.64 -45.12
N ARG A 12 0.07 45.52 -45.86
CA ARG A 12 0.01 44.05 -45.57
C ARG A 12 0.17 43.26 -46.91
N ARG A 13 0.81 42.06 -46.89
CA ARG A 13 0.84 41.02 -47.97
C ARG A 13 1.61 41.42 -49.25
N ALA A 14 2.16 40.51 -50.08
CA ALA A 14 2.42 39.04 -49.99
C ALA A 14 3.58 38.63 -50.95
N LEU A 15 3.94 37.33 -50.98
CA LEU A 15 5.05 36.75 -51.75
C LEU A 15 4.77 36.61 -53.27
N LEU A 16 5.84 36.40 -54.06
CA LEU A 16 5.89 35.47 -55.21
C LEU A 16 7.35 35.03 -55.50
N ALA A 17 7.56 34.07 -56.41
CA ALA A 17 8.85 33.36 -56.60
C ALA A 17 9.17 32.96 -58.07
N SER A 18 10.38 32.45 -58.32
CA SER A 18 10.94 31.91 -59.59
C SER A 18 11.94 30.76 -59.27
N GLY A 19 12.28 29.78 -60.12
CA GLY A 19 11.90 29.43 -61.50
C GLY A 19 13.13 29.12 -62.39
N ILE A 20 13.17 28.20 -63.39
CA ILE A 20 12.24 27.20 -63.97
C ILE A 20 13.07 26.07 -64.67
N ALA A 21 12.65 24.79 -64.58
CA ALA A 21 13.05 23.66 -65.45
C ALA A 21 12.02 22.49 -65.31
N VAL A 22 11.65 21.59 -66.25
CA VAL A 22 12.13 21.13 -67.59
C VAL A 22 13.22 20.02 -67.54
N ALA A 23 13.15 18.85 -68.22
CA ALA A 23 12.17 18.28 -69.19
C ALA A 23 11.79 16.80 -68.83
N ALA A 24 10.55 16.33 -69.07
CA ALA A 24 10.04 15.55 -70.24
C ALA A 24 10.54 14.08 -70.37
N ALA A 25 9.74 13.06 -70.74
CA ALA A 25 8.28 12.89 -70.89
C ALA A 25 7.91 11.37 -70.92
N GLY A 26 6.65 10.97 -70.69
CA GLY A 26 6.23 9.56 -70.82
C GLY A 26 4.79 9.23 -70.39
N ALA A 27 4.03 8.58 -71.26
CA ALA A 27 2.58 8.35 -71.24
C ALA A 27 1.95 7.57 -70.05
N LEU A 28 0.71 8.00 -69.71
CA LEU A 28 -0.51 7.23 -69.40
C LEU A 28 -0.52 6.07 -68.37
N ALA A 29 -1.51 6.18 -67.47
CA ALA A 29 -1.78 5.32 -66.33
C ALA A 29 -2.09 3.84 -66.62
N ALA A 30 -1.62 2.98 -65.71
CA ALA A 30 -2.27 1.72 -65.34
C ALA A 30 -2.35 1.63 -63.81
N ALA A 31 -3.56 1.49 -63.25
CA ALA A 31 -3.76 1.41 -61.80
C ALA A 31 -3.57 -0.03 -61.31
N VAL A 32 -2.38 -0.35 -60.79
CA VAL A 32 -2.09 -1.65 -60.16
C VAL A 32 -1.83 -1.42 -58.67
N LEU A 33 -2.71 -1.94 -57.83
CA LEU A 33 -2.50 -2.00 -56.38
C LEU A 33 -1.51 -3.13 -56.06
N PRO A 34 -0.34 -2.85 -55.44
CA PRO A 34 0.48 -3.90 -54.86
C PRO A 34 -0.26 -4.47 -53.65
N ALA A 35 -0.82 -5.67 -53.80
CA ALA A 35 -1.46 -6.36 -52.68
C ALA A 35 -0.43 -6.60 -51.57
N THR A 36 -0.75 -6.22 -50.33
CA THR A 36 0.10 -6.49 -49.18
C THR A 36 0.15 -8.00 -48.96
N ALA A 37 1.28 -8.62 -49.28
CA ALA A 37 1.52 -10.03 -49.03
C ALA A 37 1.48 -10.29 -47.51
N ALA A 38 0.35 -10.82 -47.02
CA ALA A 38 0.19 -11.22 -45.64
C ALA A 38 1.04 -12.47 -45.38
N THR A 39 2.27 -12.27 -44.92
CA THR A 39 3.11 -13.34 -44.39
C THR A 39 2.43 -13.91 -43.15
N ALA A 40 1.79 -15.07 -43.31
CA ALA A 40 1.17 -15.78 -42.21
C ALA A 40 2.25 -16.33 -41.28
N GLU A 41 2.60 -15.57 -40.24
CA GLU A 41 3.36 -16.10 -39.11
C GLU A 41 2.57 -17.27 -38.52
N THR A 42 3.10 -18.48 -38.64
CA THR A 42 2.61 -19.65 -37.93
C THR A 42 2.82 -19.43 -36.45
N ALA A 43 1.81 -18.87 -35.78
CA ALA A 43 1.85 -18.61 -34.35
C ALA A 43 2.28 -19.89 -33.61
N PRO A 44 3.27 -19.83 -32.71
CA PRO A 44 3.71 -21.01 -31.99
C PRO A 44 2.54 -21.57 -31.21
N VAL A 45 2.28 -22.87 -31.35
CA VAL A 45 1.26 -23.57 -30.57
C VAL A 45 1.67 -23.47 -29.11
N ALA A 46 1.03 -22.56 -28.38
CA ALA A 46 1.27 -22.37 -26.97
C ALA A 46 0.88 -23.65 -26.23
N THR A 47 1.88 -24.44 -25.84
CA THR A 47 1.71 -25.52 -24.88
C THR A 47 1.07 -24.92 -23.65
N ALA A 48 -0.14 -25.35 -23.33
CA ALA A 48 -0.91 -24.79 -22.23
C ALA A 48 -0.25 -25.22 -20.90
N GLU A 49 0.72 -24.44 -20.42
CA GLU A 49 1.24 -24.57 -19.07
C GLU A 49 0.04 -24.58 -18.11
N ALA A 50 -0.06 -25.65 -17.33
CA ALA A 50 -1.13 -25.82 -16.35
C ALA A 50 -0.96 -24.75 -15.25
N THR A 51 -1.57 -23.58 -15.46
CA THR A 51 -1.47 -22.40 -14.61
C THR A 51 -2.20 -22.62 -13.28
N GLY A 52 -1.61 -23.46 -12.43
CA GLY A 52 -2.02 -23.71 -11.06
C GLY A 52 -1.97 -22.41 -10.26
N THR A 53 -3.08 -21.68 -10.26
CA THR A 53 -3.14 -20.27 -9.85
C THR A 53 -2.40 -20.01 -8.56
N ARG A 54 -1.31 -19.23 -8.65
CA ARG A 54 -0.45 -18.89 -7.51
C ARG A 54 -1.31 -18.35 -6.39
N ALA A 55 -1.21 -18.97 -5.21
CA ALA A 55 -2.03 -18.60 -4.07
C ALA A 55 -1.74 -17.15 -3.69
N ALA A 56 -2.78 -16.32 -3.64
CA ALA A 56 -2.65 -14.97 -3.13
C ALA A 56 -2.55 -15.01 -1.60
N LEU A 57 -1.72 -14.14 -1.04
CA LEU A 57 -1.61 -13.92 0.40
C LEU A 57 -2.00 -12.48 0.70
N LEU A 58 -2.86 -12.32 1.69
CA LEU A 58 -3.29 -11.05 2.24
C LEU A 58 -3.00 -11.02 3.75
N VAL A 59 -2.85 -9.83 4.31
CA VAL A 59 -2.74 -9.62 5.76
C VAL A 59 -3.55 -8.39 6.20
N ALA A 60 -4.07 -8.43 7.42
CA ALA A 60 -4.63 -7.27 8.12
C ALA A 60 -4.00 -7.18 9.53
N SER A 61 -3.65 -5.96 9.94
CA SER A 61 -3.40 -5.62 11.34
C SER A 61 -4.66 -4.99 11.91
N LEU A 62 -5.27 -5.62 12.92
CA LEU A 62 -6.54 -5.22 13.49
C LEU A 62 -6.33 -4.56 14.86
N ASN A 63 -7.05 -3.47 15.12
CA ASN A 63 -7.18 -2.83 16.43
C ASN A 63 -8.57 -2.19 16.55
N GLY A 64 -9.01 -1.81 17.76
CA GLY A 64 -10.34 -1.21 17.94
C GLY A 64 -10.47 0.23 17.46
N ALA A 65 -9.37 0.98 17.33
CA ALA A 65 -9.38 2.37 16.83
C ALA A 65 -9.72 2.49 15.34
N ASN A 66 -9.68 1.37 14.60
CA ASN A 66 -10.13 1.27 13.21
C ASN A 66 -11.64 1.00 13.06
N GLU A 67 -12.36 0.71 14.16
CA GLU A 67 -13.80 0.44 14.10
C GLU A 67 -14.61 1.71 13.78
N VAL A 68 -15.79 1.53 13.18
CA VAL A 68 -16.65 2.63 12.77
C VAL A 68 -18.00 2.47 13.49
N PRO A 69 -18.24 3.21 14.59
CA PRO A 69 -19.50 3.18 15.32
C PRO A 69 -20.69 3.59 14.45
N VAL A 70 -21.86 3.03 14.76
CA VAL A 70 -23.16 3.44 14.19
C VAL A 70 -24.03 3.98 15.33
N PRO A 71 -24.68 5.14 15.22
CA PRO A 71 -25.57 5.66 16.25
C PRO A 71 -26.68 4.65 16.60
N GLY A 72 -26.88 4.38 17.90
CA GLY A 72 -27.82 3.35 18.38
C GLY A 72 -27.41 1.89 18.07
N GLY A 73 -26.25 1.67 17.45
CA GLY A 73 -25.73 0.34 17.12
C GLY A 73 -25.07 -0.39 18.30
N PRO A 74 -24.70 -1.67 18.10
CA PRO A 74 -23.94 -2.44 19.09
C PRO A 74 -22.58 -1.82 19.41
N ALA A 75 -22.04 -2.12 20.59
CA ALA A 75 -20.73 -1.65 21.01
C ALA A 75 -19.60 -2.15 20.08
N VAL A 76 -18.65 -1.25 19.81
CA VAL A 76 -17.46 -1.48 18.98
C VAL A 76 -16.21 -0.85 19.61
N GLY A 77 -15.03 -1.26 19.13
CA GLY A 77 -13.78 -0.55 19.39
C GLY A 77 -13.13 -0.90 20.73
N ASP A 78 -12.64 -2.14 20.82
CA ASP A 78 -11.81 -2.62 21.93
C ASP A 78 -10.47 -1.87 21.96
N LYS A 79 -10.23 -1.08 23.01
CA LYS A 79 -9.06 -0.19 23.12
C LYS A 79 -7.76 -0.95 23.37
N ASP A 80 -7.86 -2.08 24.06
CA ASP A 80 -6.73 -2.95 24.39
C ASP A 80 -6.58 -4.08 23.36
N GLY A 81 -7.68 -4.42 22.68
CA GLY A 81 -7.76 -5.42 21.63
C GLY A 81 -6.88 -5.13 20.42
N ALA A 82 -6.11 -6.15 20.02
CA ALA A 82 -5.45 -6.19 18.72
C ALA A 82 -5.38 -7.62 18.18
N ALA A 83 -5.43 -7.77 16.86
CA ALA A 83 -5.31 -9.06 16.18
C ALA A 83 -4.49 -8.96 14.89
N LEU A 84 -3.86 -10.06 14.49
CA LEU A 84 -3.14 -10.18 13.22
C LEU A 84 -3.77 -11.34 12.44
N GLN A 85 -4.22 -11.06 11.21
CA GLN A 85 -4.89 -12.05 10.36
C GLN A 85 -4.18 -12.17 9.00
N PHE A 86 -3.64 -13.36 8.72
CA PHE A 86 -3.21 -13.75 7.38
C PHE A 86 -4.32 -14.52 6.67
N VAL A 87 -4.51 -14.27 5.38
CA VAL A 87 -5.51 -14.92 4.53
C VAL A 87 -4.85 -15.43 3.25
N ARG A 88 -4.97 -16.73 2.97
CA ARG A 88 -4.46 -17.38 1.75
C ARG A 88 -5.61 -17.81 0.86
N ILE A 89 -5.59 -17.39 -0.40
CA ILE A 89 -6.61 -17.72 -1.39
C ILE A 89 -5.99 -18.58 -2.51
N LYS A 90 -6.35 -19.87 -2.58
CA LYS A 90 -5.93 -20.81 -3.64
C LYS A 90 -7.18 -21.50 -4.23
N GLY A 91 -7.43 -21.33 -5.52
CA GLY A 91 -8.70 -21.75 -6.12
C GLY A 91 -9.89 -21.09 -5.42
N ASP A 92 -10.85 -21.91 -5.01
CA ASP A 92 -12.04 -21.60 -4.21
C ASP A 92 -11.81 -21.62 -2.68
N LYS A 93 -10.61 -22.03 -2.24
CA LYS A 93 -10.28 -22.18 -0.82
C LYS A 93 -9.69 -20.91 -0.25
N VAL A 94 -10.29 -20.44 0.84
CA VAL A 94 -9.83 -19.30 1.64
C VAL A 94 -9.39 -19.83 3.00
N THR A 95 -8.08 -19.93 3.22
CA THR A 95 -7.48 -20.31 4.51
C THR A 95 -7.19 -19.06 5.32
N VAL A 96 -7.61 -19.03 6.58
CA VAL A 96 -7.26 -17.98 7.54
C VAL A 96 -6.27 -18.52 8.58
N THR A 97 -5.37 -17.66 9.04
CA THR A 97 -4.69 -17.79 10.33
C THR A 97 -4.82 -16.46 11.05
N ALA A 98 -5.49 -16.45 12.20
CA ALA A 98 -5.69 -15.26 13.02
C ALA A 98 -5.18 -15.48 14.45
N THR A 99 -4.51 -14.47 15.00
CA THR A 99 -4.05 -14.41 16.41
C THR A 99 -4.54 -13.12 17.06
N TRP A 100 -4.84 -13.13 18.36
CA TRP A 100 -5.35 -11.95 19.08
C TRP A 100 -4.77 -11.78 20.49
N ARG A 101 -4.68 -10.53 20.94
CA ARG A 101 -4.20 -10.11 22.27
C ARG A 101 -5.06 -8.97 22.81
N GLY A 102 -5.00 -8.72 24.11
CA GLY A 102 -5.76 -7.67 24.81
C GLY A 102 -7.26 -7.95 24.94
N THR A 103 -7.90 -8.39 23.85
CA THR A 103 -9.34 -8.68 23.80
C THR A 103 -9.74 -10.02 24.44
N ALA A 104 -11.05 -10.20 24.63
CA ALA A 104 -11.69 -11.39 25.20
C ALA A 104 -11.69 -12.61 24.24
N ARG A 105 -12.51 -13.64 24.54
CA ARG A 105 -12.75 -14.76 23.61
C ARG A 105 -13.54 -14.24 22.39
N PRO A 106 -13.10 -14.51 21.15
CA PRO A 106 -13.84 -14.13 19.96
C PRO A 106 -15.19 -14.86 19.85
N THR A 107 -16.21 -14.14 19.41
CA THR A 107 -17.55 -14.68 19.10
C THR A 107 -17.79 -14.83 17.60
N ALA A 108 -17.16 -14.00 16.77
CA ALA A 108 -17.22 -14.09 15.31
C ALA A 108 -15.92 -13.60 14.66
N LEU A 109 -15.64 -14.08 13.44
CA LEU A 109 -14.44 -13.75 12.66
C LEU A 109 -14.79 -13.66 11.17
N HIS A 110 -14.59 -12.49 10.56
CA HIS A 110 -15.14 -12.17 9.25
C HIS A 110 -14.14 -11.47 8.32
N ILE A 111 -14.41 -11.54 7.02
CA ILE A 111 -13.98 -10.52 6.05
C ILE A 111 -15.23 -9.82 5.48
N HIS A 112 -15.24 -8.50 5.53
CA HIS A 112 -16.29 -7.63 5.03
C HIS A 112 -15.81 -6.86 3.80
N GLN A 113 -16.74 -6.43 2.93
CA GLN A 113 -16.45 -5.52 1.82
C GLN A 113 -16.76 -4.07 2.18
N GLY A 114 -15.73 -3.27 2.41
CA GLY A 114 -15.82 -1.84 2.72
C GLY A 114 -14.44 -1.18 2.75
N GLY A 115 -14.36 0.07 2.31
CA GLY A 115 -13.14 0.88 2.43
C GLY A 115 -12.90 1.34 3.87
N LYS A 116 -11.71 1.91 4.14
CA LYS A 116 -11.38 2.47 5.46
C LYS A 116 -12.38 3.57 5.82
N GLY A 117 -12.93 3.52 7.04
CA GLY A 117 -13.95 4.46 7.52
C GLY A 117 -15.38 4.16 7.04
N THR A 118 -15.62 3.03 6.36
CA THR A 118 -16.95 2.61 5.91
C THR A 118 -17.27 1.19 6.38
N ASN A 119 -18.45 0.96 6.93
CA ASN A 119 -18.94 -0.39 7.27
C ASN A 119 -19.52 -1.09 6.04
N GLY A 120 -19.48 -2.43 6.03
CA GLY A 120 -19.97 -3.22 4.91
C GLY A 120 -20.40 -4.62 5.32
N GLY A 121 -21.11 -5.30 4.43
CA GLY A 121 -21.60 -6.66 4.66
C GLY A 121 -20.47 -7.70 4.69
N VAL A 122 -20.67 -8.75 5.48
CA VAL A 122 -19.81 -9.94 5.51
C VAL A 122 -19.75 -10.57 4.11
N LYS A 123 -18.56 -11.00 3.69
CA LYS A 123 -18.30 -11.70 2.42
C LYS A 123 -17.59 -13.03 2.59
N VAL A 124 -16.83 -13.21 3.66
CA VAL A 124 -16.29 -14.52 4.08
C VAL A 124 -16.47 -14.64 5.58
N ASP A 125 -17.15 -15.70 6.01
CA ASP A 125 -17.32 -16.05 7.42
C ASP A 125 -16.35 -17.18 7.81
N PHE A 126 -15.70 -17.02 8.97
CA PHE A 126 -14.79 -17.98 9.59
C PHE A 126 -15.24 -18.36 11.00
N THR A 127 -16.40 -17.90 11.46
CA THR A 127 -16.88 -18.03 12.85
C THR A 127 -16.95 -19.49 13.31
N GLY A 128 -17.37 -20.41 12.45
CA GLY A 128 -17.36 -21.85 12.74
C GLY A 128 -15.96 -22.44 13.04
N LEU A 129 -14.87 -21.77 12.63
CA LEU A 129 -13.51 -22.18 12.99
C LEU A 129 -13.15 -21.85 14.45
N LEU A 130 -13.82 -20.89 15.08
CA LEU A 130 -13.54 -20.46 16.46
C LEU A 130 -13.84 -21.56 17.50
N ALA A 131 -14.59 -22.60 17.14
CA ALA A 131 -14.73 -23.81 17.94
C ALA A 131 -13.42 -24.60 18.09
N ARG A 132 -12.42 -24.35 17.23
CA ARG A 132 -11.07 -24.95 17.23
C ARG A 132 -9.99 -23.90 17.54
N ALA A 133 -10.34 -22.89 18.35
CA ALA A 133 -9.43 -21.84 18.78
C ALA A 133 -8.63 -22.27 20.01
N GLU A 134 -7.30 -22.20 19.92
CA GLU A 134 -6.35 -22.60 20.97
C GLU A 134 -5.30 -21.51 21.15
N HIS A 135 -4.83 -21.29 22.39
CA HIS A 135 -3.76 -20.33 22.71
C HIS A 135 -3.89 -18.93 22.05
N ARG A 136 -5.12 -18.39 22.00
CA ARG A 136 -5.49 -17.12 21.32
C ARG A 136 -5.15 -17.09 19.82
N ARG A 137 -5.24 -18.24 19.16
CA ARG A 137 -5.04 -18.45 17.72
C ARG A 137 -6.15 -19.32 17.14
N VAL A 138 -6.48 -19.09 15.87
CA VAL A 138 -7.28 -20.02 15.05
C VAL A 138 -6.65 -20.18 13.67
N THR A 139 -6.79 -21.36 13.08
CA THR A 139 -6.42 -21.61 11.68
C THR A 139 -7.41 -22.57 11.04
N GLY A 140 -7.73 -22.36 9.77
CA GLY A 140 -8.64 -23.25 9.04
C GLY A 140 -9.05 -22.66 7.69
N THR A 141 -9.85 -23.41 6.95
CA THR A 141 -10.18 -23.12 5.55
C THR A 141 -11.67 -23.19 5.32
N VAL A 142 -12.22 -22.20 4.63
CA VAL A 142 -13.59 -22.21 4.11
C VAL A 142 -13.59 -22.24 2.58
N THR A 143 -14.71 -22.65 2.00
CA THR A 143 -14.91 -22.68 0.54
C THR A 143 -15.78 -21.50 0.13
N VAL A 144 -15.28 -20.66 -0.78
CA VAL A 144 -16.00 -19.50 -1.32
C VAL A 144 -16.27 -19.76 -2.80
N ARG A 145 -17.54 -19.89 -3.17
CA ARG A 145 -17.95 -20.20 -4.56
C ARG A 145 -18.01 -18.97 -5.47
N ASP A 146 -18.06 -17.76 -4.90
CA ASP A 146 -18.08 -16.51 -5.65
C ASP A 146 -16.69 -16.18 -6.22
N ALA A 147 -16.47 -16.52 -7.48
CA ALA A 147 -15.24 -16.24 -8.20
C ALA A 147 -14.98 -14.73 -8.42
N ALA A 148 -16.04 -13.90 -8.46
CA ALA A 148 -15.91 -12.44 -8.61
C ALA A 148 -15.42 -11.81 -7.31
N LEU A 149 -15.97 -12.19 -6.16
CA LEU A 149 -15.46 -11.86 -4.83
C LEU A 149 -13.99 -12.30 -4.66
N LEU A 150 -13.65 -13.53 -5.05
CA LEU A 150 -12.27 -14.02 -4.93
C LEU A 150 -11.31 -13.27 -5.87
N LYS A 151 -11.75 -12.88 -7.07
CA LYS A 151 -10.98 -11.98 -7.96
C LYS A 151 -10.81 -10.59 -7.34
N HIS A 152 -11.85 -10.04 -6.71
CA HIS A 152 -11.83 -8.72 -6.09
C HIS A 152 -10.92 -8.68 -4.85
N LEU A 153 -11.01 -9.66 -3.93
CA LEU A 153 -10.10 -9.83 -2.80
C LEU A 153 -8.62 -9.90 -3.22
N LYS A 154 -8.33 -10.63 -4.30
CA LYS A 154 -6.96 -10.75 -4.85
C LYS A 154 -6.42 -9.45 -5.45
N THR A 155 -7.28 -8.59 -6.02
CA THR A 155 -6.88 -7.45 -6.87
C THR A 155 -7.07 -6.08 -6.23
N LYS A 156 -7.99 -5.94 -5.27
CA LYS A 156 -8.23 -4.71 -4.50
C LYS A 156 -8.47 -5.05 -3.02
N PRO A 157 -7.50 -5.66 -2.32
CA PRO A 157 -7.70 -6.13 -0.95
C PRO A 157 -8.10 -5.01 0.01
N THR A 158 -7.63 -3.77 -0.22
CA THR A 158 -7.94 -2.60 0.61
C THR A 158 -9.39 -2.14 0.51
N ALA A 159 -10.17 -2.66 -0.44
CA ALA A 159 -11.64 -2.52 -0.48
C ALA A 159 -12.37 -3.50 0.46
N PHE A 160 -11.63 -4.28 1.24
CA PHE A 160 -12.12 -5.23 2.23
C PHE A 160 -11.41 -5.04 3.57
N TYR A 161 -12.06 -5.48 4.65
CA TYR A 161 -11.48 -5.49 5.99
C TYR A 161 -11.73 -6.82 6.70
N ALA A 162 -10.76 -7.23 7.51
CA ALA A 162 -10.93 -8.27 8.51
C ALA A 162 -11.55 -7.67 9.77
N ASN A 163 -12.44 -8.42 10.42
CA ASN A 163 -13.11 -8.02 11.65
C ASN A 163 -13.23 -9.21 12.61
N LEU A 164 -13.01 -8.96 13.90
CA LEU A 164 -13.14 -9.93 14.97
C LEU A 164 -14.05 -9.33 16.04
N HIS A 165 -15.06 -10.09 16.47
CA HIS A 165 -16.08 -9.68 17.41
C HIS A 165 -15.90 -10.38 18.76
N THR A 166 -16.37 -9.79 19.85
CA THR A 166 -16.47 -10.45 21.17
C THR A 166 -17.85 -10.19 21.78
N ALA A 167 -18.15 -10.83 22.91
CA ALA A 167 -19.41 -10.57 23.64
C ALA A 167 -19.52 -9.13 24.18
N GLN A 168 -18.39 -8.47 24.45
CA GLN A 168 -18.34 -7.06 24.89
C GLN A 168 -18.46 -6.07 23.72
N PHE A 169 -17.96 -6.46 22.54
CA PHE A 169 -17.97 -5.64 21.33
C PHE A 169 -18.62 -6.41 20.17
N PRO A 170 -19.94 -6.68 20.23
CA PRO A 170 -20.62 -7.50 19.22
C PRO A 170 -20.65 -6.84 17.83
N GLY A 171 -20.57 -5.51 17.74
CA GLY A 171 -20.48 -4.82 16.45
C GLY A 171 -19.12 -4.94 15.77
N GLY A 172 -18.08 -5.30 16.52
CA GLY A 172 -16.68 -5.35 16.08
C GLY A 172 -15.74 -4.95 17.23
N ALA A 173 -14.92 -5.88 17.71
CA ALA A 173 -13.91 -5.59 18.73
C ALA A 173 -12.70 -4.93 18.09
N VAL A 174 -12.19 -5.52 17.01
CA VAL A 174 -11.01 -5.04 16.29
C VAL A 174 -11.19 -5.18 14.77
N ARG A 175 -10.70 -4.19 14.03
CA ARG A 175 -10.81 -4.10 12.57
C ARG A 175 -9.49 -3.71 11.90
N GLY A 176 -9.27 -4.16 10.68
CA GLY A 176 -8.15 -3.73 9.83
C GLY A 176 -8.41 -4.02 8.36
N GLN A 177 -8.04 -3.10 7.46
CA GLN A 177 -8.14 -3.33 6.01
C GLN A 177 -7.18 -4.47 5.59
N LEU A 178 -7.48 -5.15 4.49
CA LEU A 178 -6.59 -6.18 3.93
C LEU A 178 -5.57 -5.56 2.96
N HIS A 179 -4.33 -6.02 3.06
CA HIS A 179 -3.20 -5.65 2.19
C HIS A 179 -2.61 -6.92 1.55
N GLN A 180 -1.95 -6.81 0.40
CA GLN A 180 -1.23 -7.94 -0.20
C GLN A 180 0.05 -8.27 0.57
N VAL A 181 0.51 -9.52 0.44
CA VAL A 181 1.78 -10.03 0.97
C VAL A 181 2.51 -10.72 -0.19
N THR A 182 3.65 -10.18 -0.63
CA THR A 182 4.37 -10.65 -1.83
C THR A 182 5.39 -11.74 -1.53
N ALA A 183 5.92 -11.81 -0.30
CA ALA A 183 7.04 -12.67 0.08
C ALA A 183 6.72 -14.17 0.18
N GLY A 184 5.44 -14.55 0.03
CA GLY A 184 5.00 -15.95 -0.05
C GLY A 184 4.78 -16.66 1.28
N ALA A 185 4.94 -15.96 2.42
CA ALA A 185 4.74 -16.52 3.76
C ALA A 185 3.47 -15.99 4.43
N ALA A 186 2.77 -16.87 5.17
CA ALA A 186 1.51 -16.56 5.86
C ALA A 186 1.70 -16.52 7.40
N ARG A 187 2.86 -16.07 7.87
CA ARG A 187 3.22 -15.93 9.28
C ARG A 187 4.04 -14.68 9.53
N GLY A 188 4.08 -14.23 10.77
CA GLY A 188 4.74 -13.01 11.20
C GLY A 188 4.17 -12.50 12.50
N PHE A 189 4.57 -11.30 12.91
CA PHE A 189 4.06 -10.64 14.11
C PHE A 189 3.75 -9.16 13.87
N GLN A 190 2.85 -8.61 14.70
CA GLN A 190 2.48 -7.19 14.74
C GLN A 190 3.22 -6.52 15.91
N ALA A 191 3.85 -5.38 15.67
CA ALA A 191 4.34 -4.49 16.72
C ALA A 191 3.90 -3.05 16.44
N SER A 192 3.03 -2.54 17.30
CA SER A 192 2.53 -1.16 17.25
C SER A 192 3.61 -0.17 17.72
N VAL A 193 3.59 1.05 17.18
CA VAL A 193 4.41 2.18 17.67
C VAL A 193 3.96 2.59 19.06
N VAL A 194 4.87 2.57 20.04
CA VAL A 194 4.61 3.02 21.42
C VAL A 194 4.95 4.50 21.59
N LYS A 195 6.03 4.95 20.92
CA LYS A 195 6.36 6.37 20.73
C LYS A 195 6.97 6.53 19.34
N GLY A 196 6.54 7.52 18.57
CA GLY A 196 7.01 7.73 17.20
C GLY A 196 6.96 9.19 16.75
N GLU A 197 8.03 9.65 16.12
CA GLU A 197 8.16 10.95 15.46
C GLU A 197 8.67 10.76 14.03
N GLN A 198 8.02 11.38 13.05
CA GLN A 198 8.59 11.61 11.73
C GLN A 198 9.44 12.88 11.80
N ILE A 199 10.70 12.81 11.36
CA ILE A 199 11.65 13.93 11.47
C ILE A 199 11.85 14.53 10.09
N TYR A 200 11.53 15.82 9.97
CA TYR A 200 11.64 16.60 8.76
C TYR A 200 12.74 17.65 8.87
N GLN A 201 13.45 17.91 7.78
CA GLN A 201 14.42 19.00 7.66
C GLN A 201 14.00 19.95 6.54
N CYS A 202 14.09 21.25 6.80
CA CYS A 202 13.90 22.28 5.79
C CYS A 202 15.08 22.28 4.81
N ALA A 203 14.80 21.92 3.56
CA ALA A 203 15.80 21.79 2.50
C ALA A 203 15.44 22.68 1.31
N LYS A 204 16.47 23.10 0.55
CA LYS A 204 16.28 23.84 -0.70
C LYS A 204 15.67 22.90 -1.75
N ARG A 205 14.68 23.39 -2.50
CA ARG A 205 14.00 22.68 -3.59
C ARG A 205 14.60 23.09 -4.95
N PRO A 206 14.38 22.33 -6.04
CA PRO A 206 14.94 22.64 -7.36
C PRO A 206 14.50 24.00 -7.92
N ASP A 207 13.30 24.46 -7.56
CA ASP A 207 12.75 25.78 -7.87
C ASP A 207 13.39 26.94 -7.06
N GLY A 208 14.36 26.64 -6.19
CA GLY A 208 15.02 27.61 -5.32
C GLY A 208 14.32 27.88 -3.99
N THR A 209 13.09 27.42 -3.79
CA THR A 209 12.32 27.59 -2.55
C THR A 209 12.85 26.72 -1.42
N TYR A 210 12.33 26.92 -0.20
CA TYR A 210 12.63 26.09 0.96
C TYR A 210 11.37 25.46 1.53
N ALA A 211 11.34 24.13 1.58
CA ALA A 211 10.25 23.36 2.14
C ALA A 211 10.79 22.13 2.89
N PHE A 212 10.06 21.68 3.91
CA PHE A 212 10.41 20.47 4.66
C PHE A 212 10.51 19.25 3.74
N ALA A 213 11.45 18.36 4.02
CA ALA A 213 11.63 17.05 3.39
C ALA A 213 11.96 16.00 4.46
N GLN A 214 11.67 14.72 4.21
CA GLN A 214 11.89 13.65 5.19
C GLN A 214 13.38 13.50 5.47
N ARG A 215 13.79 13.73 6.73
CA ARG A 215 15.16 13.53 7.20
C ARG A 215 15.33 12.17 7.85
N ASP A 216 14.45 11.81 8.77
CA ASP A 216 14.61 10.61 9.59
C ASP A 216 13.27 10.14 10.16
N VAL A 217 13.31 9.09 10.96
CA VAL A 217 12.22 8.66 11.84
C VAL A 217 12.83 8.33 13.21
N ARG A 218 12.09 8.58 14.29
CA ARG A 218 12.48 8.16 15.64
C ARG A 218 11.30 7.46 16.28
N ALA A 219 11.31 6.14 16.31
CA ALA A 219 10.24 5.37 16.94
C ALA A 219 10.75 4.18 17.76
N THR A 220 9.99 3.87 18.80
CA THR A 220 10.10 2.63 19.58
C THR A 220 8.77 1.89 19.44
N LEU A 221 8.83 0.66 18.95
CA LEU A 221 7.68 -0.23 18.79
C LEU A 221 7.60 -1.21 19.97
N GLY A 222 6.48 -1.94 20.06
CA GLY A 222 6.34 -3.10 20.95
C GLY A 222 7.53 -4.06 20.86
N GLY A 223 7.90 -4.67 21.99
CA GLY A 223 9.12 -5.48 22.11
C GLY A 223 10.43 -4.66 22.23
N ARG A 224 10.34 -3.33 22.35
CA ARG A 224 11.48 -2.39 22.36
C ARG A 224 12.27 -2.42 21.04
N ILE A 225 11.60 -2.65 19.92
CA ILE A 225 12.20 -2.55 18.59
C ILE A 225 12.41 -1.06 18.28
N ALA A 226 13.66 -0.65 18.10
CA ALA A 226 14.01 0.71 17.68
C ALA A 226 13.88 0.85 16.15
N HIS A 227 13.31 1.96 15.69
CA HIS A 227 13.12 2.26 14.28
C HIS A 227 13.64 3.67 13.95
N ASP A 228 14.56 3.72 12.98
CA ASP A 228 15.24 4.89 12.46
C ASP A 228 15.52 4.74 10.95
N PHE A 229 16.14 5.74 10.32
CA PHE A 229 16.89 5.51 9.08
C PHE A 229 18.31 5.02 9.39
N VAL A 230 18.98 4.38 8.43
CA VAL A 230 20.38 3.94 8.62
C VAL A 230 21.32 5.12 8.88
N ALA A 231 21.02 6.27 8.27
CA ALA A 231 21.60 7.58 8.53
C ALA A 231 20.58 8.68 8.16
N PRO A 232 20.66 9.90 8.71
CA PRO A 232 19.79 11.01 8.32
C PRO A 232 19.85 11.31 6.82
N ASN A 233 18.70 11.63 6.24
CA ASN A 233 18.44 11.88 4.81
C ASN A 233 18.69 10.67 3.87
N SER A 234 19.02 9.47 4.37
CA SER A 234 19.30 8.32 3.48
C SER A 234 18.06 7.73 2.81
N GLY A 235 16.87 7.91 3.41
CA GLY A 235 15.62 7.30 2.95
C GLY A 235 15.50 5.79 3.20
N THR A 236 16.54 5.12 3.71
CA THR A 236 16.54 3.68 4.00
C THR A 236 16.12 3.43 5.46
N PRO A 237 14.88 2.97 5.72
CA PRO A 237 14.43 2.64 7.06
C PRO A 237 15.09 1.36 7.59
N ARG A 238 15.25 1.29 8.91
CA ARG A 238 15.84 0.19 9.66
C ARG A 238 15.02 -0.09 10.93
N TRP A 239 15.00 -1.36 11.35
CA TRP A 239 14.47 -1.83 12.63
C TRP A 239 15.54 -2.66 13.35
N ARG A 240 15.70 -2.45 14.66
CA ARG A 240 16.63 -3.20 15.53
C ARG A 240 15.92 -3.72 16.77
N ALA A 241 15.97 -5.03 17.01
CA ALA A 241 15.46 -5.64 18.22
C ALA A 241 16.56 -5.76 19.30
N PRO A 242 16.22 -5.87 20.60
CA PRO A 242 17.20 -5.97 21.69
C PRO A 242 18.17 -7.16 21.60
N ASP A 243 17.80 -8.24 20.91
CA ASP A 243 18.64 -9.43 20.68
C ASP A 243 19.75 -9.24 19.62
N ARG A 244 19.80 -8.04 19.01
CA ARG A 244 20.66 -7.61 17.90
C ARG A 244 20.30 -8.22 16.54
N SER A 245 19.13 -8.83 16.39
CA SER A 245 18.52 -9.02 15.06
C SER A 245 18.04 -7.66 14.52
N ALA A 246 18.20 -7.45 13.21
CA ALA A 246 17.87 -6.19 12.56
C ALA A 246 17.60 -6.37 11.07
N VAL A 247 16.76 -5.49 10.51
CA VAL A 247 16.41 -5.48 9.09
C VAL A 247 16.32 -4.05 8.57
N THR A 248 16.65 -3.84 7.29
CA THR A 248 16.33 -2.64 6.51
C THR A 248 15.12 -2.90 5.61
N GLY A 249 14.50 -1.83 5.10
CA GLY A 249 13.29 -1.92 4.27
C GLY A 249 13.43 -1.20 2.94
N LYS A 250 13.12 -1.89 1.83
CA LYS A 250 13.09 -1.33 0.47
C LYS A 250 11.65 -1.28 -0.05
N LEU A 251 11.21 -0.13 -0.55
CA LEU A 251 9.81 0.10 -0.94
C LEU A 251 9.34 -0.86 -2.05
N ILE A 252 8.24 -1.56 -1.79
CA ILE A 252 7.46 -2.32 -2.78
C ILE A 252 6.28 -1.47 -3.24
N SER A 253 5.44 -1.02 -2.31
CA SER A 253 4.28 -0.20 -2.61
C SER A 253 3.93 0.81 -1.50
N LYS A 254 3.11 1.81 -1.85
CA LYS A 254 2.78 2.96 -1.00
C LYS A 254 1.30 3.29 -1.16
N THR A 255 0.53 3.21 -0.08
CA THR A 255 -0.92 3.44 -0.06
C THR A 255 -1.24 4.76 0.66
N PRO A 256 -1.93 5.72 0.01
CA PRO A 256 -2.39 6.94 0.69
C PRO A 256 -3.38 6.61 1.82
N ASN A 257 -3.22 7.21 3.00
CA ASN A 257 -4.08 6.94 4.17
C ASN A 257 -4.89 8.19 4.62
N GLY A 258 -5.35 8.97 3.64
CA GLY A 258 -5.96 10.28 3.86
C GLY A 258 -4.94 11.40 4.15
N ALA A 259 -5.34 12.66 3.96
CA ALA A 259 -4.43 13.81 3.99
C ALA A 259 -3.82 14.13 5.38
N LYS A 260 -4.37 13.58 6.47
CA LYS A 260 -3.91 13.81 7.85
C LYS A 260 -2.88 12.79 8.35
N ASN A 261 -2.57 11.76 7.55
CA ASN A 261 -1.70 10.66 7.95
C ASN A 261 -0.57 10.42 6.94
N ILE A 262 0.60 10.01 7.40
CA ILE A 262 1.63 9.44 6.52
C ILE A 262 1.08 8.22 5.77
N PRO A 263 1.53 7.95 4.54
CA PRO A 263 1.08 6.78 3.78
C PRO A 263 1.41 5.47 4.49
N GLU A 264 0.56 4.48 4.29
CA GLU A 264 0.87 3.08 4.60
C GLU A 264 1.89 2.58 3.57
N LEU A 265 2.79 1.69 3.99
CA LEU A 265 3.91 1.21 3.17
C LEU A 265 3.95 -0.31 3.18
N ASP A 266 4.35 -0.88 2.07
CA ASP A 266 4.76 -2.26 1.91
C ASP A 266 6.23 -2.28 1.48
N LEU A 267 7.06 -3.03 2.21
CA LEU A 267 8.52 -2.98 2.13
C LEU A 267 9.09 -4.40 2.08
N ARG A 268 10.01 -4.65 1.15
CA ARG A 268 10.88 -5.82 1.19
C ARG A 268 11.85 -5.67 2.36
N ALA A 269 11.95 -6.67 3.21
CA ALA A 269 12.97 -6.68 4.25
C ALA A 269 14.30 -7.19 3.70
N GLU A 270 15.39 -6.57 4.15
CA GLU A 270 16.76 -6.96 3.86
C GLU A 270 17.49 -7.16 5.22
N GLN A 271 18.22 -8.27 5.36
CA GLN A 271 18.85 -8.65 6.63
C GLN A 271 20.01 -7.71 6.98
N ALA A 272 19.95 -7.07 8.16
CA ALA A 272 20.89 -6.01 8.56
C ALA A 272 21.49 -6.20 9.98
N GLY A 273 21.25 -7.35 10.62
CA GLY A 273 21.76 -7.70 11.95
C GLY A 273 22.02 -9.20 12.09
N ARG A 274 21.93 -9.74 13.30
CA ARG A 274 22.12 -11.19 13.55
C ARG A 274 21.12 -12.04 12.79
N HIS A 275 21.61 -13.15 12.21
CA HIS A 275 20.84 -14.18 11.51
C HIS A 275 19.96 -15.06 12.43
N THR A 276 19.91 -14.75 13.73
CA THR A 276 18.99 -15.33 14.71
C THR A 276 18.41 -14.22 15.59
N GLY A 277 17.17 -14.40 16.06
CA GLY A 277 16.42 -13.41 16.83
C GLY A 277 15.12 -12.94 16.16
N LEU A 278 14.39 -12.07 16.85
CA LEU A 278 13.02 -11.64 16.54
C LEU A 278 12.80 -11.15 15.10
N LEU A 279 13.78 -10.46 14.51
CA LEU A 279 13.70 -9.90 13.15
C LEU A 279 14.41 -10.74 12.08
N ALA A 280 15.15 -11.80 12.46
CA ALA A 280 16.14 -12.45 11.60
C ALA A 280 15.58 -13.30 10.45
N HIS A 281 14.27 -13.54 10.44
CA HIS A 281 13.57 -14.28 9.37
C HIS A 281 12.50 -13.43 8.67
N THR A 282 12.48 -12.13 8.97
CA THR A 282 11.59 -11.17 8.31
C THR A 282 12.00 -10.97 6.86
N VAL A 283 11.03 -11.04 5.96
CA VAL A 283 11.20 -10.92 4.50
C VAL A 283 10.40 -9.77 3.90
N GLU A 284 9.40 -9.28 4.62
CA GLU A 284 8.50 -8.21 4.17
C GLU A 284 7.92 -7.49 5.42
N ILE A 285 7.76 -6.17 5.33
CA ILE A 285 7.36 -5.30 6.44
C ILE A 285 6.28 -4.36 5.94
N LEU A 286 5.08 -4.50 6.49
CA LEU A 286 3.98 -3.58 6.21
C LEU A 286 3.85 -2.55 7.33
N ARG A 287 3.84 -1.26 7.00
CA ARG A 287 3.47 -0.18 7.92
C ARG A 287 2.02 0.20 7.66
N LEU A 288 1.13 -0.26 8.54
CA LEU A 288 -0.32 -0.15 8.45
C LEU A 288 -0.87 0.77 9.54
N ASN A 289 -2.17 1.10 9.47
CA ASN A 289 -2.91 1.82 10.51
C ASN A 289 -2.25 3.15 10.90
N THR A 290 -1.68 3.86 9.92
CA THR A 290 -0.93 5.09 10.18
C THR A 290 -1.83 6.23 10.64
N VAL A 291 -1.39 6.95 11.68
CA VAL A 291 -2.05 8.16 12.22
C VAL A 291 -1.02 9.27 12.37
N GLY A 292 -1.32 10.45 11.86
CA GLY A 292 -0.45 11.63 11.98
C GLY A 292 0.86 11.54 11.19
N GLY A 293 1.92 12.18 11.70
CA GLY A 293 3.26 12.18 11.12
C GLY A 293 3.46 13.01 9.85
N VAL A 294 2.44 13.70 9.34
CA VAL A 294 2.49 14.38 8.03
C VAL A 294 3.55 15.50 8.01
N GLN A 295 4.32 15.58 6.92
CA GLN A 295 5.28 16.65 6.66
C GLN A 295 4.62 18.04 6.82
N PRO A 296 5.21 18.97 7.59
CA PRO A 296 4.68 20.33 7.70
C PRO A 296 4.62 21.01 6.33
N ALA A 297 3.52 21.76 6.10
CA ALA A 297 3.29 22.51 4.88
C ALA A 297 3.87 23.93 4.95
N GLY A 298 4.00 24.59 3.80
CA GLY A 298 4.48 25.96 3.68
C GLY A 298 6.01 26.10 3.62
N ALA A 299 6.47 27.35 3.56
CA ALA A 299 7.88 27.70 3.55
C ALA A 299 8.50 27.54 4.94
N CYS A 300 9.82 27.34 5.00
CA CYS A 300 10.53 27.12 6.26
C CYS A 300 11.92 27.78 6.26
N ARG A 301 12.47 28.04 7.46
CA ARG A 301 13.85 28.54 7.62
C ARG A 301 14.84 27.44 7.22
N PRO A 302 15.84 27.71 6.36
CA PRO A 302 16.84 26.72 5.94
C PRO A 302 17.43 25.93 7.12
N GLY A 303 17.51 24.61 6.99
CA GLY A 303 18.07 23.73 8.03
C GLY A 303 17.19 23.51 9.27
N ALA A 304 16.06 24.21 9.42
CA ALA A 304 15.13 23.97 10.53
C ALA A 304 14.62 22.52 10.56
N ILE A 305 14.43 21.98 11.76
CA ILE A 305 13.98 20.60 12.00
C ILE A 305 12.59 20.63 12.63
N ALA A 306 11.73 19.71 12.20
CA ALA A 306 10.41 19.48 12.79
C ALA A 306 10.22 17.99 13.08
N SER A 307 9.95 17.64 14.34
CA SER A 307 9.40 16.33 14.71
C SER A 307 7.87 16.40 14.66
N VAL A 308 7.24 15.48 13.93
CA VAL A 308 5.79 15.34 13.88
C VAL A 308 5.39 13.98 14.47
N PRO A 309 4.66 13.92 15.60
CA PRO A 309 4.24 12.66 16.21
C PRO A 309 3.42 11.80 15.25
N TYR A 310 3.64 10.47 15.30
CA TYR A 310 2.87 9.49 14.53
C TYR A 310 2.67 8.17 15.28
N ALA A 311 1.59 7.48 14.94
CA ALA A 311 1.36 6.08 15.31
C ALA A 311 1.22 5.23 14.05
N ALA A 312 1.51 3.93 14.17
CA ALA A 312 1.33 2.91 13.14
C ALA A 312 1.36 1.51 13.77
N ASP A 313 0.81 0.52 13.08
CA ASP A 313 1.16 -0.88 13.25
C ASP A 313 2.25 -1.27 12.25
N TYR A 314 3.27 -2.01 12.69
CA TYR A 314 4.19 -2.70 11.78
C TYR A 314 3.93 -4.21 11.82
N VAL A 315 3.72 -4.81 10.66
CA VAL A 315 3.62 -6.27 10.50
C VAL A 315 4.92 -6.76 9.87
N PHE A 316 5.67 -7.57 10.62
CA PHE A 316 6.89 -8.22 10.15
C PHE A 316 6.53 -9.63 9.67
N VAL A 317 6.45 -9.82 8.35
CA VAL A 317 6.15 -11.10 7.71
C VAL A 317 7.41 -11.93 7.64
N GLN A 318 7.34 -13.19 8.06
CA GLN A 318 8.51 -14.05 8.29
C GLN A 318 8.43 -15.36 7.51
N ARG A 319 9.58 -15.83 7.01
CA ARG A 319 9.72 -17.14 6.36
C ARG A 319 9.71 -18.29 7.35
#